data_AF-A0A2H3L4W8-F1
#
_entry.id   AF-A0A2H3L4W8-F1
#
_cell.length_a   1.000
_cell.length_b   1.000
_cell.length_c   1.000
_cell.angle_alpha   90.00
_cell.angle_beta   90.00
_cell.angle_gamma   90.00
#
_symmetry.space_group_name_H-M   'P 1'
#
loop_
_entity.id
_entity.type
_entity.pdbx_description
1 polymer ?
#
loop_
_entity_poly.entity_id
_entity_poly.type
_entity_poly.pdbx_seq_one_letter_code
_entity_poly.pdbx_strand_id
1 'polypeptide(L)'
;MGYARWEDALAQRGYDWQSKPRDPPQANCLFFSETNFNVCGRFAEVYRANGLNLDARRGFSLEESKALFGVPLTGLITERLSDGREYQVQYFERARFEWHPENARPYDVLLGLLGREVRGAR
;
A
#
# COMPACT_ATOMS: atom_id res chain seq x y z
N MET A 1 5.47 1.75 -25.40
CA MET A 1 4.96 0.79 -24.40
C MET A 1 5.31 1.32 -23.02
N GLY A 2 4.48 2.23 -22.49
CA GLY A 2 4.68 2.83 -21.18
C GLY A 2 3.88 2.04 -20.16
N TYR A 3 4.56 1.46 -19.18
CA TYR A 3 3.90 0.91 -17.99
C TYR A 3 3.15 2.06 -17.32
N ALA A 4 1.86 1.92 -17.05
CA ALA A 4 1.14 2.87 -16.21
C ALA A 4 1.77 2.78 -14.82
N ARG A 5 2.54 3.81 -14.46
CA ARG A 5 3.29 3.85 -13.22
C ARG A 5 2.35 4.31 -12.12
N TRP A 6 2.63 3.93 -10.88
CA TRP A 6 1.98 4.52 -9.70
C TRP A 6 2.06 6.07 -9.73
N GLU A 7 3.04 6.63 -10.45
CA GLU A 7 3.16 8.04 -10.83
C GLU A 7 1.86 8.57 -11.46
N ASP A 8 1.26 7.86 -12.41
CA ASP A 8 0.06 8.30 -13.13
C ASP A 8 -1.17 8.30 -12.21
N ALA A 9 -1.31 7.28 -11.38
CA ALA A 9 -2.40 7.18 -10.42
C ALA A 9 -2.35 8.32 -9.40
N LEU A 10 -1.16 8.61 -8.86
CA LEU A 10 -0.97 9.69 -7.90
C LEU A 10 -1.04 11.08 -8.57
N ALA A 11 -0.50 11.23 -9.79
CA ALA A 11 -0.53 12.48 -10.55
C ALA A 11 -1.94 12.88 -10.98
N GLN A 12 -2.78 11.93 -11.43
CA GLN A 12 -4.20 12.20 -11.72
C GLN A 12 -4.97 12.74 -10.51
N ARG A 13 -4.47 12.44 -9.31
CA ARG A 13 -5.04 12.89 -8.03
C ARG A 13 -4.37 14.16 -7.51
N GLY A 14 -3.45 14.75 -8.26
CA GLY A 14 -2.65 15.89 -7.83
C GLY A 14 -1.73 15.59 -6.64
N TYR A 15 -1.48 14.31 -6.35
CA TYR A 15 -0.62 13.89 -5.25
C TYR A 15 0.82 13.79 -5.76
N ASP A 16 1.58 14.87 -5.60
CA ASP A 16 3.02 14.85 -5.79
C ASP A 16 3.67 14.17 -4.58
N TRP A 17 3.82 12.86 -4.64
CA TRP A 17 4.40 12.03 -3.58
C TRP A 17 5.89 12.32 -3.36
N GLN A 18 6.61 12.87 -4.34
CA GLN A 18 8.04 13.18 -4.21
C GLN A 18 8.28 14.39 -3.29
N SER A 19 7.34 15.34 -3.25
CA SER A 19 7.42 16.54 -2.44
C SER A 19 6.81 16.41 -1.04
N LYS A 20 6.25 15.24 -0.70
CA LYS A 20 5.61 15.06 0.60
C LYS A 20 6.63 14.99 1.74
N PRO A 21 6.30 15.59 2.91
CA PRO A 21 7.16 15.54 4.07
C PRO A 21 7.34 14.09 4.49
N ARG A 22 8.59 13.73 4.69
CA ARG A 22 9.05 12.41 5.10
C ARG A 22 8.92 12.31 6.62
N ASP A 23 8.38 11.21 7.12
CA ASP A 23 8.14 11.03 8.55
C ASP A 23 9.36 10.37 9.22
N PRO A 24 9.73 10.78 10.46
CA PRO A 24 10.71 10.04 11.23
C PRO A 24 10.19 8.61 11.54
N PRO A 25 11.07 7.65 11.86
CA PRO A 25 10.66 6.33 12.31
C PRO A 25 9.71 6.43 13.51
N GLN A 26 8.57 5.74 13.44
CA GLN A 26 7.57 5.73 14.50
C GLN A 26 7.58 4.39 15.25
N ALA A 27 7.40 4.45 16.58
CA ALA A 27 7.26 3.25 17.40
C ALA A 27 6.03 2.43 16.95
N ASN A 28 6.17 1.10 16.94
CA ASN A 28 5.15 0.13 16.51
C ASN A 28 4.76 0.19 15.02
N CYS A 29 5.47 0.94 14.18
CA CYS A 29 5.30 0.96 12.73
C CYS A 29 6.42 0.19 12.02
N LEU A 30 6.18 -0.21 10.78
CA LEU A 30 7.23 -0.59 9.83
C LEU A 30 7.75 0.69 9.18
N PHE A 31 8.99 1.07 9.51
CA PHE A 31 9.66 2.20 8.87
C PHE A 31 10.50 1.70 7.68
N PHE A 32 10.41 2.40 6.55
CA PHE A 32 11.17 2.11 5.34
C PHE A 32 12.11 3.28 5.04
N SER A 33 13.41 3.09 5.25
CA SER A 33 14.42 4.13 5.01
C SER A 33 14.55 4.50 3.54
N GLU A 34 14.14 3.62 2.62
CA GLU A 34 14.17 3.84 1.19
C GLU A 34 13.27 5.02 0.77
N THR A 35 12.13 5.17 1.44
CA THR A 35 11.14 6.22 1.13
C THR A 35 10.87 7.16 2.29
N ASN A 36 11.40 6.86 3.48
CA ASN A 36 11.12 7.55 4.74
C ASN A 36 9.62 7.65 5.05
N PHE A 37 8.89 6.56 4.80
CA PHE A 37 7.50 6.42 5.21
C PHE A 37 7.32 5.29 6.21
N ASN A 38 6.28 5.42 7.02
CA ASN A 38 5.85 4.43 7.97
C ASN A 38 4.60 3.69 7.46
N VAL A 39 4.52 2.40 7.75
CA VAL A 39 3.30 1.60 7.64
C VAL A 39 2.91 1.21 9.05
N CYS A 40 1.73 1.64 9.50
CA CYS A 40 1.32 1.53 10.90
C CYS A 40 -0.01 0.75 11.05
N GLY A 41 -0.33 0.38 12.28
CA GLY A 41 -1.64 -0.18 12.65
C GLY A 41 -2.06 -1.36 11.78
N ARG A 42 -3.32 -1.33 11.29
CA ARG A 42 -3.90 -2.41 10.50
C ARG A 42 -3.14 -2.70 9.21
N PHE A 43 -2.60 -1.67 8.56
CA PHE A 43 -1.80 -1.85 7.35
C PHE A 43 -0.48 -2.58 7.65
N ALA A 44 0.15 -2.30 8.79
CA ALA A 44 1.36 -3.01 9.22
C ALA A 44 1.08 -4.49 9.52
N GLU A 45 -0.06 -4.79 10.15
CA GLU A 45 -0.51 -6.16 10.38
C GLU A 45 -0.70 -6.92 9.07
N VAL A 46 -1.42 -6.32 8.12
CA VAL A 46 -1.69 -6.94 6.81
C VAL A 46 -0.40 -7.10 6.00
N TYR A 47 0.50 -6.12 6.05
CA TYR A 47 1.80 -6.18 5.38
C TYR A 47 2.62 -7.37 5.89
N ARG A 48 2.74 -7.55 7.21
CA ARG A 48 3.46 -8.68 7.83
C ARG A 48 2.78 -10.03 7.60
N ALA A 49 1.46 -10.05 7.45
CA ALA A 49 0.68 -11.27 7.30
C ALA A 49 0.66 -11.82 5.86
N ASN A 50 1.28 -11.13 4.89
CA ASN A 50 1.25 -11.52 3.48
C ASN A 50 2.65 -11.36 2.84
N GLY A 51 3.02 -12.29 1.95
CA GLY A 51 4.28 -12.27 1.22
C GLY A 51 4.31 -13.38 0.16
N LEU A 52 5.43 -13.53 -0.54
CA LEU A 52 5.56 -14.51 -1.63
C LEU A 52 5.89 -15.96 -1.19
N ASN A 53 6.11 -16.21 0.11
CA ASN A 53 6.54 -17.51 0.68
C ASN A 53 7.64 -18.19 -0.15
N LEU A 54 8.77 -17.50 -0.31
CA LEU A 54 9.86 -17.93 -1.17
C LEU A 54 10.68 -19.08 -0.57
N ASP A 55 10.61 -19.27 0.75
CA ASP A 55 11.38 -20.28 1.48
C ASP A 55 10.53 -21.44 2.03
N ALA A 56 9.24 -21.49 1.67
CA ALA A 56 8.26 -22.49 2.10
C ALA A 56 8.05 -22.58 3.63
N ARG A 57 8.41 -21.55 4.40
CA ARG A 57 8.19 -21.51 5.85
C ARG A 57 6.80 -21.00 6.21
N ARG A 58 6.44 -21.16 7.49
CA ARG A 58 5.24 -20.52 8.05
C ARG A 58 5.52 -19.06 8.33
N GLY A 59 4.62 -18.19 7.87
CA GLY A 59 4.74 -16.75 8.00
C GLY A 59 5.56 -16.14 6.85
N PHE A 60 5.79 -14.84 6.94
CA PHE A 60 6.50 -14.09 5.91
C PHE A 60 7.54 -13.18 6.58
N SER A 61 8.74 -13.17 6.03
CA SER A 61 9.75 -12.17 6.36
C SER A 61 9.38 -10.81 5.77
N LEU A 62 9.97 -9.74 6.32
CA LEU A 62 9.79 -8.40 5.78
C LEU A 62 10.19 -8.32 4.30
N GLU A 63 11.25 -9.04 3.90
CA GLU A 63 11.72 -9.05 2.51
C GLU A 63 10.74 -9.76 1.58
N GLU A 64 10.01 -10.79 2.03
CA GLU A 64 8.97 -11.44 1.23
C GLU A 64 7.71 -10.58 1.11
N SER A 65 7.32 -9.88 2.17
CA SER A 65 6.24 -8.89 2.13
C SER A 65 6.61 -7.71 1.23
N LYS A 66 7.87 -7.24 1.31
CA LYS A 66 8.44 -6.26 0.37
C LYS A 66 8.41 -6.78 -1.05
N ALA A 67 8.81 -8.01 -1.32
CA ALA A 67 8.74 -8.60 -2.65
C ALA A 67 7.30 -8.69 -3.20
N LEU A 68 6.29 -8.84 -2.34
CA LEU A 68 4.88 -8.85 -2.73
C LEU A 68 4.27 -7.46 -2.96
N PHE A 69 4.46 -6.51 -2.02
CA PHE A 69 3.81 -5.18 -2.07
C PHE A 69 4.72 -4.01 -2.46
N GLY A 70 5.99 -4.08 -2.06
CA GLY A 70 6.98 -3.03 -2.25
C GLY A 70 7.06 -2.10 -1.08
N VAL A 71 7.89 -1.07 -1.21
CA VAL A 71 8.03 -0.04 -0.19
C VAL A 71 6.85 0.95 -0.27
N PRO A 72 6.44 1.58 0.84
CA PRO A 72 5.40 2.60 0.84
C PRO A 72 5.85 3.82 0.03
N LEU A 73 4.99 4.31 -0.85
CA LEU A 73 5.21 5.51 -1.66
C LEU A 73 4.53 6.74 -1.08
N THR A 74 3.62 6.54 -0.13
CA THR A 74 2.89 7.61 0.55
C THR A 74 2.85 7.36 2.05
N GLY A 75 2.58 8.42 2.82
CA GLY A 75 1.97 8.25 4.13
C GLY A 75 0.53 7.74 4.02
N LEU A 76 -0.17 7.70 5.15
CA LEU A 76 -1.60 7.39 5.17
C LEU A 76 -2.39 8.60 4.66
N ILE A 77 -3.27 8.39 3.68
CA ILE A 77 -4.09 9.45 3.09
C ILE A 77 -5.57 9.09 3.15
N THR A 78 -6.43 10.09 3.21
CA THR A 78 -7.88 9.93 3.05
C THR A 78 -8.22 10.11 1.57
N GLU A 79 -8.84 9.10 0.97
CA GLU A 79 -9.23 9.11 -0.45
C GLU A 79 -10.70 8.72 -0.60
N ARG A 80 -11.44 9.46 -1.43
CA ARG A 80 -12.78 9.06 -1.85
C ARG A 80 -12.69 8.04 -2.99
N LEU A 81 -13.19 6.83 -2.76
CA LEU A 81 -13.13 5.72 -3.72
C LEU A 81 -14.39 5.67 -4.61
N SER A 82 -14.48 4.65 -5.47
CA SER A 82 -15.50 4.53 -6.53
C SER A 82 -16.93 4.36 -6.02
N ASP A 83 -17.11 3.91 -4.79
CA ASP A 83 -18.40 3.84 -4.09
C ASP A 83 -18.85 5.20 -3.52
N GLY A 84 -18.03 6.24 -3.68
CA GLY A 84 -18.31 7.60 -3.21
C GLY A 84 -17.98 7.85 -1.74
N ARG A 85 -17.45 6.86 -1.02
CA ARG A 85 -17.08 6.98 0.41
C ARG A 85 -15.59 7.27 0.56
N GLU A 86 -15.24 7.91 1.67
CA GLU A 86 -13.85 8.19 2.05
C GLU A 86 -13.26 7.03 2.86
N TYR A 87 -12.04 6.65 2.52
CA TYR A 87 -11.29 5.59 3.17
C TYR A 87 -9.86 6.01 3.45
N GLN A 88 -9.25 5.35 4.43
CA GLN A 88 -7.81 5.45 4.62
C GLN A 88 -7.12 4.55 3.60
N VAL A 89 -6.17 5.13 2.87
CA VAL A 89 -5.44 4.50 1.77
C VAL A 89 -3.95 4.71 1.94
N GLN A 90 -3.15 3.73 1.56
CA GLN A 90 -1.71 3.87 1.41
C GLN A 90 -1.24 3.16 0.13
N TYR A 91 -0.42 3.85 -0.64
CA TYR A 91 0.14 3.32 -1.88
C TYR A 91 1.54 2.75 -1.64
N PHE A 92 1.81 1.64 -2.32
CA PHE A 92 3.09 0.94 -2.36
C PHE A 92 3.49 0.77 -3.82
N GLU A 93 4.74 0.37 -4.08
CA GLU A 93 5.23 0.18 -5.45
C GLU A 93 4.37 -0.79 -6.29
N ARG A 94 3.73 -1.79 -5.66
CA ARG A 94 2.97 -2.86 -6.34
C ARG A 94 1.57 -3.10 -5.80
N ALA A 95 1.11 -2.31 -4.82
CA ALA A 95 -0.22 -2.45 -4.26
C ALA A 95 -0.79 -1.12 -3.74
N ARG A 96 -2.11 -1.04 -3.67
CA ARG A 96 -2.85 -0.06 -2.89
C ARG A 96 -3.56 -0.78 -1.75
N PHE A 97 -3.40 -0.29 -0.53
CA PHE A 97 -4.14 -0.79 0.63
C PHE A 97 -5.28 0.16 0.92
N GLU A 98 -6.49 -0.39 1.08
CA GLU A 98 -7.72 0.36 1.36
C GLU A 98 -8.33 -0.17 2.65
N TRP A 99 -8.55 0.67 3.65
CA TRP A 99 -9.14 0.25 4.92
C TRP A 99 -10.67 0.42 4.90
N HIS A 100 -11.39 -0.71 4.89
CA HIS A 100 -12.85 -0.83 4.93
C HIS A 100 -13.30 -1.38 6.29
N PRO A 101 -13.45 -0.53 7.33
CA PRO A 101 -13.80 -0.99 8.68
C PRO A 101 -15.19 -1.62 8.78
N GLU A 102 -16.06 -1.42 7.80
CA GLU A 102 -17.36 -2.10 7.70
C GLU A 102 -17.25 -3.61 7.43
N ASN A 103 -16.11 -4.08 6.89
CA ASN A 103 -15.91 -5.49 6.60
C ASN A 103 -15.37 -6.22 7.83
N ALA A 104 -15.77 -7.47 8.01
CA ALA A 104 -15.21 -8.32 9.05
C ALA A 104 -13.75 -8.69 8.71
N ARG A 105 -12.89 -8.72 9.73
CA ARG A 105 -11.52 -9.25 9.60
C ARG A 105 -11.54 -10.69 9.07
N PRO A 106 -10.59 -11.07 8.21
CA PRO A 106 -9.41 -10.30 7.77
C PRO A 106 -9.64 -9.41 6.53
N TYR A 107 -10.87 -9.25 6.05
CA TYR A 107 -11.21 -8.56 4.80
C TYR A 107 -11.47 -7.05 4.95
N ASP A 108 -11.11 -6.51 6.11
CA ASP A 108 -11.20 -5.08 6.43
C ASP A 108 -10.09 -4.25 5.76
N VAL A 109 -9.07 -4.90 5.18
CA VAL A 109 -8.12 -4.23 4.28
C VAL A 109 -8.18 -4.89 2.92
N LEU A 110 -8.58 -4.13 1.92
CA LEU A 110 -8.60 -4.58 0.54
C LEU A 110 -7.27 -4.25 -0.14
N LEU A 111 -6.80 -5.18 -0.95
CA LEU A 111 -5.54 -5.11 -1.67
C LEU A 111 -5.84 -4.88 -3.16
N GLY A 112 -5.76 -3.62 -3.58
CA GLY A 112 -5.73 -3.27 -5.00
C GLY A 112 -4.39 -3.69 -5.59
N LEU A 113 -4.29 -4.88 -6.19
CA LEU A 113 -3.11 -5.27 -6.96
C LEU A 113 -3.12 -4.46 -8.25
N LEU A 114 -2.34 -3.38 -8.28
CA LEU A 114 -2.34 -2.38 -9.37
C LEU A 114 -2.08 -3.01 -10.76
N GLY A 115 -1.34 -4.12 -10.84
CA GLY A 115 -1.16 -4.88 -12.09
C GLY A 115 -2.45 -5.50 -12.67
N ARG A 116 -3.54 -5.58 -11.90
CA ARG A 116 -4.87 -6.02 -12.36
C ARG A 116 -5.79 -4.85 -12.71
N GLU A 117 -5.76 -3.76 -11.95
CA GLU A 117 -6.55 -2.55 -12.22
C GLU A 117 -6.20 -1.92 -13.59
N VAL A 118 -4.92 -1.96 -13.97
CA VAL A 118 -4.42 -1.41 -15.25
C VAL A 118 -4.90 -2.19 -16.48
N ARG A 119 -5.39 -3.44 -16.32
CA ARG A 119 -5.93 -4.25 -17.45
C ARG A 119 -7.44 -4.11 -17.66
N GLY A 120 -8.15 -3.47 -16.73
CA GLY A 120 -9.62 -3.37 -16.76
C GLY A 120 -10.18 -2.08 -17.38
N ALA A 121 -9.35 -1.05 -17.56
CA ALA A 121 -9.75 0.19 -18.22
C ALA A 121 -9.59 0.08 -19.75
N ARG A 122 -10.41 -0.77 -20.38
CA ARG A 122 -10.58 -0.84 -21.83
C ARG A 122 -11.97 -0.37 -22.23
#